data_AF-A0AAU2NFP1-F1
#
_entry.id   AF-A0AAU2NFP1-F1
#
_cell.length_a   1.000
_cell.length_b   1.000
_cell.length_c   1.000
_cell.angle_alpha   90.00
_cell.angle_beta   90.00
_cell.angle_gamma   90.00
#
_symmetry.space_group_name_H-M   'P 1'
#
loop_
_entity.id
_entity.type
_entity.pdbx_description
1 polymer ?
#
loop_
_entity_poly.entity_id
_entity_poly.type
_entity_poly.pdbx_seq_one_letter_code
_entity_poly.pdbx_strand_id
1 'polypeptide(L)'
;MPGPAGRPGRAGRRRRRTVPSARGLGTPNRSALDDGLVHLTWPDHSGVQELQRAGRPVDWIEEYDVQCGTWTALIDSSIVSDAASGEPLRCPGADEALALLRRALGEHLTRW
;
A
#
# COMPACT_ATOMS: atom_id res chain seq x y z
N MET A 1 -32.61 -28.60 21.03
CA MET A 1 -33.41 -27.39 20.76
C MET A 1 -32.45 -26.19 20.75
N PRO A 2 -32.42 -25.40 19.67
CA PRO A 2 -31.32 -24.47 19.33
C PRO A 2 -31.61 -23.02 19.75
N GLY A 3 -30.55 -22.20 19.84
CA GLY A 3 -30.62 -20.75 20.06
C GLY A 3 -29.22 -20.12 19.98
N PRO A 4 -28.92 -19.29 18.97
CA PRO A 4 -27.55 -18.97 18.57
C PRO A 4 -27.08 -17.63 19.14
N ALA A 5 -25.78 -17.54 19.44
CA ALA A 5 -25.09 -16.26 19.47
C ALA A 5 -23.79 -16.43 18.70
N GLY A 6 -23.91 -16.36 17.37
CA GLY A 6 -22.78 -16.07 16.52
C GLY A 6 -22.07 -14.85 17.09
N ARG A 7 -20.83 -15.03 17.55
CA ARG A 7 -19.94 -13.90 17.71
C ARG A 7 -19.71 -13.37 16.30
N PRO A 8 -20.20 -12.17 15.94
CA PRO A 8 -19.78 -11.57 14.69
C PRO A 8 -18.26 -11.49 14.77
N GLY A 9 -17.61 -12.10 13.76
CA GLY A 9 -16.17 -11.98 13.55
C GLY A 9 -15.82 -10.51 13.75
N ARG A 10 -14.90 -10.25 14.66
CA ARG A 10 -14.37 -8.92 14.90
C ARG A 10 -13.78 -8.50 13.56
N ALA A 11 -14.56 -7.79 12.74
CA ALA A 11 -14.08 -7.10 11.57
C ALA A 11 -12.88 -6.31 12.07
N GLY A 12 -11.69 -6.76 11.68
CA GLY A 12 -10.44 -6.12 12.08
C GLY A 12 -10.64 -4.65 11.83
N ARG A 13 -10.44 -3.82 12.86
CA ARG A 13 -10.44 -2.36 12.68
C ARG A 13 -9.65 -2.12 11.41
N ARG A 14 -10.31 -1.64 10.35
CA ARG A 14 -9.64 -1.07 9.19
C ARG A 14 -8.86 0.11 9.74
N ARG A 15 -7.68 -0.17 10.31
CA ARG A 15 -6.70 0.84 10.64
C ARG A 15 -6.27 1.33 9.28
N ARG A 16 -7.00 2.33 8.76
CA ARG A 16 -6.56 3.10 7.60
C ARG A 16 -5.14 3.50 7.95
N ARG A 17 -4.17 2.90 7.27
CA ARG A 17 -2.77 3.18 7.55
C ARG A 17 -2.54 4.63 7.16
N THR A 18 -1.86 5.38 8.01
CA THR A 18 -1.58 6.79 7.74
C THR A 18 -0.64 6.88 6.54
N VAL A 19 -0.88 7.81 5.61
CA VAL A 19 0.04 8.03 4.47
C VAL A 19 1.47 8.30 4.98
N PRO A 20 2.51 7.73 4.35
CA PRO A 20 3.90 7.88 4.79
C PRO A 20 4.34 9.32 5.04
N SER A 21 3.98 10.24 4.14
CA SER A 21 4.26 11.68 4.25
C SER A 21 3.69 12.34 5.50
N ALA A 22 2.62 11.78 6.09
CA ALA A 22 2.02 12.29 7.33
C ALA A 22 2.57 11.61 8.61
N ARG A 23 3.50 10.66 8.49
CA ARG A 23 4.10 9.95 9.65
C ARG A 23 5.31 10.66 10.24
N GLY A 24 5.78 11.74 9.63
CA GLY A 24 6.97 12.45 10.09
C GLY A 24 8.27 11.67 9.87
N LEU A 25 8.37 10.90 8.78
CA LEU A 25 9.54 10.09 8.41
C LEU A 25 10.77 10.91 7.97
N GLY A 26 10.75 12.23 8.15
CA GLY A 26 11.77 13.15 7.64
C GLY A 26 11.58 13.51 6.17
N THR A 27 12.66 13.97 5.55
CA THR A 27 12.65 14.49 4.17
C THR A 27 12.74 13.34 3.16
N PRO A 28 11.74 13.15 2.29
CA PRO A 28 11.81 12.14 1.24
C PRO A 28 12.71 12.60 0.08
N ASN A 29 13.41 11.65 -0.51
CA ASN A 29 13.92 11.76 -1.88
C ASN A 29 12.74 11.70 -2.85
N ARG A 30 12.81 12.51 -3.91
CA ARG A 30 11.73 12.62 -4.89
C ARG A 30 12.24 12.28 -6.28
N SER A 31 11.57 11.37 -6.96
CA SER A 31 11.86 10.97 -8.33
C SER A 31 10.60 11.05 -9.16
N ALA A 32 10.59 11.86 -10.21
CA ALA A 32 9.47 11.90 -11.16
C ALA A 32 9.42 10.58 -11.96
N LEU A 33 8.22 10.05 -12.15
CA LEU A 33 7.92 8.92 -13.02
C LEU A 33 7.20 9.43 -14.28
N ASP A 34 7.29 8.68 -15.38
CA ASP A 34 6.75 9.08 -16.69
C ASP A 34 5.23 9.31 -16.71
N ASP A 35 4.48 8.72 -15.78
CA ASP A 35 3.01 8.79 -15.71
C ASP A 35 2.47 10.04 -14.98
N GLY A 36 3.32 11.04 -14.76
CA GLY A 36 2.99 12.21 -13.93
C GLY A 36 2.86 11.88 -12.44
N LEU A 37 3.37 10.71 -12.05
CA LEU A 37 3.53 10.28 -10.67
C LEU A 37 4.90 10.72 -10.15
N VAL A 38 4.99 10.98 -8.86
CA VAL A 38 6.25 11.28 -8.16
C VAL A 38 6.45 10.18 -7.13
N HIS A 39 7.57 9.47 -7.26
CA HIS A 39 8.01 8.47 -6.31
C HIS A 39 8.77 9.13 -5.17
N LEU A 40 8.31 8.89 -3.94
CA LEU A 40 8.94 9.33 -2.70
C LEU A 40 9.55 8.15 -1.96
N THR A 41 10.84 8.25 -1.63
CA THR A 41 11.56 7.28 -0.82
C THR A 41 12.21 7.97 0.37
N TRP A 42 12.21 7.31 1.53
CA TRP A 42 12.83 7.84 2.74
C TRP A 42 14.13 7.09 3.03
N PRO A 43 15.30 7.76 3.04
CA PRO A 43 16.59 7.11 3.31
C PRO A 43 16.62 6.36 4.65
N ASP A 44 16.06 6.97 5.69
CA ASP A 44 16.02 6.40 7.05
C ASP A 44 14.87 5.38 7.24
N HIS A 45 13.97 5.28 6.26
CA HIS A 45 12.81 4.40 6.28
C HIS A 45 12.66 3.71 4.93
N SER A 46 13.69 2.94 4.55
CA SER A 46 13.78 2.25 3.27
C SER A 46 12.63 1.28 3.02
N GLY A 47 11.97 0.79 4.08
CA GLY A 47 10.80 -0.11 4.03
C GLY A 47 9.47 0.57 3.70
N VAL A 48 9.47 1.86 3.33
CA VAL A 48 8.26 2.59 2.96
C VAL A 48 8.54 3.47 1.75
N GLN A 49 7.67 3.40 0.74
CA GLN A 49 7.79 4.23 -0.47
C GLN A 49 6.40 4.70 -0.89
N GLU A 50 6.25 5.98 -1.22
CA GLU A 50 4.96 6.62 -1.52
C GLU A 50 4.92 7.11 -2.97
N LEU A 51 3.75 7.04 -3.60
CA LEU A 51 3.47 7.67 -4.87
C LEU A 51 2.58 8.91 -4.67
N GLN A 52 3.00 10.02 -5.26
CA GLN A 52 2.22 11.26 -5.32
C GLN A 52 1.82 11.60 -6.73
N ARG A 53 0.69 12.31 -6.88
CA ARG A 53 0.27 12.94 -8.14
C ARG A 53 -0.14 14.36 -7.84
N ALA A 54 0.41 15.32 -8.60
CA ALA A 54 0.15 16.75 -8.39
C ALA A 54 0.33 17.20 -6.92
N GLY A 55 1.33 16.65 -6.23
CA GLY A 55 1.64 16.97 -4.82
C GLY A 55 0.69 16.37 -3.79
N ARG A 56 -0.22 15.46 -4.18
CA ARG A 56 -1.09 14.72 -3.26
C ARG A 56 -0.66 13.26 -3.17
N PRO A 57 -0.61 12.65 -1.97
CA PRO A 57 -0.41 11.21 -1.83
C PRO A 57 -1.56 10.49 -2.52
N VAL A 58 -1.21 9.57 -3.43
CA VAL A 58 -2.18 8.70 -4.07
C VAL A 58 -2.22 7.39 -3.31
N ASP A 59 -1.11 6.65 -3.35
CA ASP A 59 -0.97 5.33 -2.74
C ASP A 59 0.50 5.05 -2.42
N TRP A 60 0.80 3.95 -1.73
CA TRP A 60 2.16 3.65 -1.30
C TRP A 60 2.40 2.15 -1.13
N ILE A 61 3.67 1.75 -1.06
CA ILE A 61 4.10 0.40 -0.77
C ILE A 61 4.85 0.37 0.56
N GLU A 62 4.75 -0.75 1.26
CA GLU A 62 5.47 -0.98 2.50
C GLU A 62 6.03 -2.39 2.53
N GLU A 63 7.18 -2.51 3.16
CA GLU A 63 7.73 -3.80 3.53
C GLU A 63 6.78 -4.47 4.53
N TYR A 64 6.26 -5.63 4.13
CA TYR A 64 5.35 -6.44 4.92
C TYR A 64 6.12 -7.33 5.89
N ASP A 65 7.21 -7.94 5.43
CA ASP A 65 8.10 -8.78 6.22
C ASP A 65 9.55 -8.46 5.86
N VAL A 66 10.25 -7.79 6.79
CA VAL A 66 11.65 -7.38 6.65
C VAL A 66 12.59 -8.58 6.64
N GLN A 67 12.25 -9.67 7.33
CA GLN A 67 13.10 -10.86 7.38
C GLN A 67 13.07 -11.61 6.05
N CYS A 68 11.90 -11.63 5.41
CA CYS A 68 11.73 -12.24 4.10
C CYS A 68 11.93 -11.26 2.93
N GLY A 69 12.17 -9.97 3.22
CA GLY A 69 12.25 -8.91 2.20
C GLY A 69 10.97 -8.80 1.36
N THR A 70 9.81 -9.11 1.95
CA THR A 70 8.54 -9.08 1.20
C THR A 70 7.83 -7.76 1.37
N TRP A 71 7.20 -7.33 0.30
CA TRP A 71 6.57 -6.03 0.15
C TRP A 71 5.08 -6.18 -0.14
N THR A 72 4.30 -5.16 0.21
CA THR A 72 2.88 -5.12 -0.12
C THR A 72 2.49 -3.73 -0.59
N ALA A 73 1.51 -3.66 -1.47
CA ALA A 73 0.92 -2.42 -1.93
C ALA A 73 -0.25 -2.02 -1.03
N LEU A 74 -0.46 -0.71 -0.88
CA LEU A 74 -1.59 -0.15 -0.16
C LEU A 74 -2.34 0.81 -1.06
N ILE A 75 -3.62 0.53 -1.27
CA ILE A 75 -4.54 1.36 -2.06
C ILE A 75 -5.63 1.93 -1.14
N ASP A 76 -5.85 3.24 -1.17
CA ASP A 76 -6.77 3.96 -0.26
C ASP A 76 -6.54 3.58 1.22
N SER A 77 -5.27 3.53 1.63
CA SER A 77 -4.87 3.14 2.99
C SER A 77 -5.24 1.70 3.40
N SER A 78 -5.60 0.85 2.45
CA SER A 78 -5.92 -0.57 2.65
C SER A 78 -4.87 -1.44 1.98
N ILE A 79 -4.41 -2.47 2.67
CA ILE A 79 -3.50 -3.47 2.09
C ILE A 79 -4.18 -4.12 0.90
N VAL A 80 -3.47 -4.21 -0.22
CA VAL A 80 -3.95 -4.96 -1.39
C VAL A 80 -3.85 -6.44 -1.06
N SER A 81 -4.99 -7.11 -1.10
CA SER A 81 -5.10 -8.55 -0.89
C SER A 81 -5.53 -9.24 -2.17
N ASP A 82 -5.12 -10.51 -2.30
CA ASP A 82 -5.62 -11.39 -3.32
C ASP A 82 -7.13 -11.64 -3.12
N ALA A 83 -7.90 -11.48 -4.19
CA ALA A 83 -9.37 -11.55 -4.11
C ALA A 83 -9.89 -12.97 -3.86
N ALA A 84 -9.12 -14.01 -4.23
CA ALA A 84 -9.53 -15.40 -4.08
C ALA A 84 -9.29 -15.93 -2.65
N SER A 85 -8.18 -15.52 -2.05
CA SER A 85 -7.74 -15.99 -0.73
C SER A 85 -7.96 -14.99 0.41
N GLY A 86 -8.10 -13.70 0.10
CA GLY A 86 -8.17 -12.62 1.10
C GLY A 86 -6.82 -12.29 1.75
N GLU A 87 -5.76 -12.99 1.38
CA GLU A 87 -4.42 -12.79 1.91
C GLU A 87 -3.75 -11.55 1.30
N PRO A 88 -2.93 -10.80 2.05
CA PRO A 88 -2.12 -9.71 1.50
C PRO A 88 -1.29 -10.18 0.30
N LEU A 89 -1.30 -9.41 -0.79
CA LEU A 89 -0.37 -9.64 -1.89
C LEU A 89 1.04 -9.30 -1.43
N ARG A 90 1.89 -10.32 -1.38
CA ARG A 90 3.29 -10.24 -0.98
C ARG A 90 4.15 -10.31 -2.24
N CYS A 91 4.83 -9.23 -2.53
CA CYS A 91 5.81 -9.12 -3.59
C CYS A 91 7.20 -9.42 -3.04
N PRO A 92 8.10 -10.05 -3.82
CA PRO A 92 9.45 -10.38 -3.39
C PRO A 92 10.40 -9.16 -3.30
N GLY A 93 9.92 -7.97 -3.67
CA GLY A 93 10.70 -6.74 -3.66
C GLY A 93 9.83 -5.50 -3.83
N ALA A 94 10.46 -4.35 -3.59
CA ALA A 94 9.82 -3.05 -3.68
C ALA A 94 9.44 -2.71 -5.13
N ASP A 95 10.28 -3.07 -6.11
CA ASP A 95 10.03 -2.80 -7.52
C ASP A 95 8.80 -3.55 -8.04
N GLU A 96 8.63 -4.81 -7.65
CA GLU A 96 7.45 -5.61 -8.00
C GLU A 96 6.19 -5.06 -7.33
N ALA A 97 6.27 -4.67 -6.06
CA ALA A 97 5.15 -4.03 -5.36
C ALA A 97 4.79 -2.69 -6.00
N LEU A 98 5.77 -1.90 -6.43
CA LEU A 98 5.59 -0.64 -7.12
C LEU A 98 4.95 -0.84 -8.50
N ALA A 99 5.40 -1.83 -9.25
CA ALA A 99 4.82 -2.18 -10.55
C ALA A 99 3.37 -2.66 -10.41
N LEU A 100 3.07 -3.47 -9.39
CA LEU A 100 1.71 -3.87 -9.04
C LEU A 100 0.84 -2.66 -8.69
N LEU A 101 1.35 -1.77 -7.85
CA LEU A 101 0.63 -0.56 -7.45
C LEU A 101 0.37 0.36 -8.65
N ARG A 102 1.36 0.58 -9.51
CA ARG A 102 1.21 1.36 -10.75
C ARG A 102 0.19 0.74 -11.70
N ARG A 103 0.18 -0.59 -11.84
CA ARG A 103 -0.86 -1.30 -12.62
C ARG A 103 -2.25 -1.10 -12.03
N ALA A 104 -2.39 -1.30 -10.72
CA ALA A 104 -3.67 -1.12 -10.04
C ALA A 104 -4.17 0.33 -10.15
N LEU A 105 -3.27 1.32 -10.05
CA LEU A 105 -3.57 2.72 -10.30
C LEU A 105 -3.97 2.99 -11.76
N GLY A 106 -3.25 2.43 -12.74
CA GLY A 106 -3.57 2.56 -14.15
C GLY A 106 -4.95 1.99 -14.51
N GLU A 107 -5.28 0.82 -13.98
CA GLU A 107 -6.62 0.21 -14.15
C GLU A 107 -7.71 1.01 -13.40
N HIS A 108 -7.40 1.54 -12.23
CA HIS A 108 -8.33 2.37 -11.47
C HIS A 108 -8.58 3.73 -12.16
N LEU A 109 -7.58 4.29 -12.84
CA LEU A 109 -7.66 5.55 -13.57
C LEU A 109 -8.33 5.44 -14.94
N THR A 110 -8.33 4.27 -15.56
CA THR A 110 -9.04 4.02 -16.85
C THR A 110 -10.52 3.71 -16.66
N ARG A 111 -11.00 3.64 -15.42
CA ARG A 111 -12.40 3.34 -15.08
C ARG A 111 -13.31 4.56 -14.94
N TRP A 112 -12.87 5.74 -15.39
CA TRP A 112 -13.62 7.00 -15.36
C TRP A 112 -13.79 7.58 -16.76
#